data_AF-A0A1Q4H7I1-F1
#
_entry.id   AF-A0A1Q4H7I1-F1
#
_cell.length_a   1.000
_cell.length_b   1.000
_cell.length_c   1.000
_cell.angle_alpha   90.00
_cell.angle_beta   90.00
_cell.angle_gamma   90.00
#
_symmetry.space_group_name_H-M   'P 1'
#
loop_
_entity.id
_entity.type
_entity.pdbx_description
1 polymer ?
#
loop_
_entity_poly.entity_id
_entity_poly.type
_entity_poly.pdbx_seq_one_letter_code
_entity_poly.pdbx_strand_id
1 'polypeptide(L)'
;MESMLRQQIQAACDDVHRDPDDRAACDRLHRLLTAATANRAEVEQPLNWHHLVRMACDEVYDAPEDPEARHRLLLLLAARGSGTCQSAT
;
A
#
# COMPACT_ATOMS: atom_id res chain seq x y z
N MET A 1 -1.04 0.31 25.55
CA MET A 1 -1.07 -0.83 24.60
C MET A 1 -0.70 -0.38 23.19
N GLU A 2 -1.16 0.79 22.75
CA GLU A 2 -0.80 1.40 21.45
C GLU A 2 0.71 1.55 21.21
N SER A 3 1.51 1.83 22.24
CA SER A 3 2.97 1.92 22.12
C SER A 3 3.64 0.60 21.72
N MET A 4 3.10 -0.55 22.15
CA MET A 4 3.63 -1.86 21.77
C MET A 4 3.26 -2.22 20.33
N LEU A 5 2.03 -1.91 19.90
CA LEU A 5 1.60 -2.13 18.52
C LEU A 5 2.42 -1.27 17.54
N ARG A 6 2.66 0.00 17.88
CA ARG A 6 3.51 0.89 17.07
C ARG A 6 4.94 0.35 16.93
N GLN A 7 5.55 -0.12 18.02
CA GLN A 7 6.89 -0.71 17.97
C GLN A 7 6.94 -1.98 17.13
N GLN A 8 5.90 -2.83 17.19
CA GLN A 8 5.82 -4.03 16.36
C GLN A 8 5.68 -3.71 14.86
N ILE A 9 4.88 -2.69 14.52
CA ILE A 9 4.76 -2.21 13.14
C ILE A 9 6.10 -1.67 12.66
N GLN A 10 6.79 -0.85 13.47
CA GLN A 10 8.10 -0.32 13.12
C GLN A 10 9.13 -1.43 12.85
N ALA A 11 9.24 -2.41 13.75
CA ALA A 11 10.15 -3.54 13.57
C ALA A 11 9.83 -4.34 12.29
N ALA A 12 8.55 -4.61 12.03
CA ALA A 12 8.14 -5.31 10.81
C ALA A 12 8.42 -4.48 9.54
N CYS A 13 8.30 -3.15 9.61
CA CYS A 13 8.71 -2.27 8.51
C CYS A 13 10.23 -2.30 8.29
N ASP A 14 11.05 -2.26 9.34
CA ASP A 14 12.51 -2.38 9.25
C ASP A 14 12.92 -3.72 8.62
N ASP A 15 12.25 -4.83 8.99
CA ASP A 15 12.53 -6.15 8.43
C ASP A 15 12.22 -6.21 6.92
N VAL A 16 11.05 -5.72 6.49
CA VAL A 16 10.67 -5.64 5.06
C VAL A 16 11.58 -4.65 4.30
N HIS A 17 12.00 -3.57 4.95
CA HIS A 17 12.93 -2.61 4.35
C HIS A 17 14.31 -3.22 4.13
N ARG A 18 14.76 -4.09 5.04
CA ARG A 18 16.02 -4.82 4.92
C ARG A 18 15.96 -5.92 3.85
N ASP A 19 14.86 -6.66 3.79
CA ASP A 19 14.65 -7.72 2.80
C ASP A 19 13.20 -7.73 2.28
N PRO A 20 12.94 -7.09 1.11
CA PRO A 20 11.59 -7.02 0.55
C PRO A 20 11.10 -8.34 -0.07
N ASP A 21 12.00 -9.31 -0.29
CA ASP A 21 11.66 -10.65 -0.80
C ASP A 21 11.29 -11.64 0.33
N ASP A 22 11.55 -11.28 1.60
CA ASP A 22 11.12 -12.06 2.77
C ASP A 22 9.60 -12.02 2.91
N ARG A 23 8.98 -13.08 2.39
CA ARG A 23 7.52 -13.28 2.45
C ARG A 23 7.01 -13.32 3.89
N ALA A 24 7.79 -13.83 4.84
CA ALA A 24 7.36 -13.93 6.24
C ALA A 24 7.34 -12.55 6.92
N ALA A 25 8.28 -11.66 6.59
CA ALA A 25 8.29 -10.27 7.01
C ALA A 25 7.10 -9.50 6.42
N CYS A 26 6.84 -9.68 5.12
CA CYS A 26 5.68 -9.11 4.43
C CYS A 26 4.35 -9.57 5.05
N ASP A 27 4.18 -10.89 5.27
CA ASP A 27 2.98 -11.46 5.89
C ASP A 27 2.78 -10.94 7.32
N ARG A 28 3.87 -10.80 8.09
CA ARG A 28 3.84 -10.26 9.46
C ARG A 28 3.38 -8.81 9.45
N LEU A 29 3.97 -7.98 8.59
CA LEU A 29 3.60 -6.57 8.46
C LEU A 29 2.14 -6.42 8.04
N HIS A 30 1.69 -7.22 7.05
CA HIS A 30 0.31 -7.22 6.59
C HIS A 30 -0.67 -7.54 7.74
N ARG A 31 -0.42 -8.60 8.52
CA ARG A 31 -1.25 -8.96 9.68
C ARG A 31 -1.30 -7.85 10.73
N LEU A 32 -0.17 -7.22 11.03
CA LEU A 32 -0.10 -6.14 12.01
C LEU A 32 -0.90 -4.91 11.55
N LEU A 33 -0.80 -4.55 10.27
CA LEU A 33 -1.57 -3.45 9.68
C LEU A 33 -3.07 -3.78 9.65
N THR A 34 -3.46 -4.99 9.26
CA THR A 34 -4.85 -5.43 9.32
C THR A 34 -5.40 -5.39 10.74
N ALA A 35 -4.66 -5.86 11.73
CA ALA A 35 -5.09 -5.83 13.13
C ALA A 35 -5.20 -4.39 13.67
N ALA A 36 -4.29 -3.50 13.28
CA ALA A 36 -4.35 -2.08 13.65
C ALA A 36 -5.58 -1.38 13.04
N THR A 37 -5.94 -1.72 11.79
CA THR A 37 -7.11 -1.19 11.10
C THR A 37 -8.41 -1.81 11.61
N ALA A 38 -8.44 -3.12 11.89
CA ALA A 38 -9.61 -3.82 12.42
C ALA A 38 -10.01 -3.33 13.83
N ASN A 39 -9.04 -2.93 14.65
CA ASN A 39 -9.32 -2.26 15.93
C ASN A 39 -9.91 -0.84 15.75
N ARG A 40 -9.77 -0.24 14.56
CA ARG A 40 -10.42 1.02 14.16
C ARG A 40 -11.64 0.72 13.30
N ALA A 41 -12.59 -0.04 13.85
CA ALA A 41 -13.84 -0.51 13.23
C ALA A 41 -14.78 0.61 12.68
N GLU A 42 -14.31 1.85 12.49
CA GLU A 42 -15.04 2.94 11.86
C GLU A 42 -14.45 3.36 10.50
N VAL A 43 -13.38 2.74 10.01
CA VAL A 43 -12.82 3.03 8.68
C VAL A 43 -12.89 1.79 7.78
N GLU A 44 -14.05 1.15 7.74
CA GLU A 44 -14.39 0.25 6.64
C GLU A 44 -14.78 1.07 5.42
N GLN A 45 -13.79 1.52 4.67
CA GLN A 45 -13.91 1.38 3.24
C GLN A 45 -12.83 0.38 2.82
N PRO A 46 -13.19 -0.77 2.22
CA PRO A 46 -12.19 -1.64 1.62
C PRO A 46 -11.38 -0.74 0.69
N LEU A 47 -10.05 -0.69 0.85
CA LEU A 47 -9.10 0.11 0.06
C LEU A 47 -9.60 0.22 -1.38
N ASN A 48 -10.40 1.27 -1.63
CA ASN A 48 -11.22 1.27 -2.83
C ASN A 48 -10.27 1.71 -3.91
N TRP A 49 -10.01 0.81 -4.84
CA TRP A 49 -9.16 1.07 -5.98
C TRP A 49 -9.39 2.45 -6.59
N HIS A 50 -10.67 2.81 -6.80
CA HIS A 50 -11.04 4.10 -7.37
C HIS A 50 -10.68 5.27 -6.46
N HIS A 51 -10.76 5.11 -5.14
CA HIS A 51 -10.35 6.12 -4.18
C HIS A 51 -8.83 6.34 -4.21
N LEU A 52 -8.04 5.26 -4.25
CA LEU A 52 -6.58 5.34 -4.36
C LEU A 52 -6.14 6.02 -5.66
N VAL A 53 -6.76 5.63 -6.78
CA VAL A 53 -6.49 6.27 -8.09
C VAL A 53 -6.88 7.75 -8.06
N ARG A 54 -8.02 8.11 -7.44
CA ARG A 54 -8.43 9.51 -7.33
C ARG A 54 -7.40 10.35 -6.57
N MET A 55 -6.94 9.89 -5.41
CA MET A 55 -5.91 10.60 -4.64
C MET A 55 -4.60 10.74 -5.43
N ALA A 56 -4.14 9.68 -6.09
CA ALA A 56 -2.93 9.76 -6.91
C ALA A 56 -3.10 10.70 -8.12
N CYS A 57 -4.29 10.77 -8.72
CA CYS A 57 -4.59 11.77 -9.76
C CYS A 57 -4.58 13.19 -9.21
N ASP A 58 -5.14 13.43 -8.02
CA ASP A 58 -5.12 14.74 -7.36
C ASP A 58 -3.67 15.19 -7.06
N GLU A 59 -2.81 14.28 -6.56
CA GLU A 59 -1.38 14.54 -6.31
C GLU A 59 -0.63 14.92 -7.60
N VAL A 60 -0.83 14.19 -8.71
CA VAL A 60 -0.21 14.50 -10.00
C VAL A 60 -0.75 15.79 -10.60
N TYR A 61 -2.03 16.09 -10.38
CA TYR A 61 -2.63 17.34 -10.84
C TYR A 61 -2.03 18.55 -10.13
N ASP A 62 -1.81 18.45 -8.82
CA ASP A 62 -1.20 19.52 -8.00
C ASP A 62 0.30 19.72 -8.32
N ALA A 63 1.03 18.61 -8.51
CA ALA A 63 2.48 18.63 -8.77
C ALA A 63 2.88 17.72 -9.94
N PRO A 64 2.65 18.14 -11.21
CA PRO A 64 2.91 17.30 -12.37
C PRO A 64 4.41 17.03 -12.62
N GLU A 65 5.31 17.91 -12.16
CA GLU A 65 6.75 17.66 -12.21
C GLU A 65 7.23 16.61 -11.19
N ASP A 66 6.47 16.35 -10.12
CA ASP A 66 6.86 15.43 -9.07
C ASP A 66 6.95 14.00 -9.65
N PRO A 67 8.15 13.39 -9.64
CA PRO A 67 8.34 12.05 -10.20
C PRO A 67 7.69 10.96 -9.34
N GLU A 68 7.58 11.17 -8.03
CA GLU A 68 7.01 10.22 -7.07
C GLU A 68 5.48 10.16 -7.21
N ALA A 69 4.82 11.32 -7.33
CA ALA A 69 3.37 11.39 -7.59
C ALA A 69 3.00 10.65 -8.88
N ARG A 70 3.76 10.88 -9.97
CA ARG A 70 3.58 10.18 -11.25
C ARG A 70 3.82 8.68 -11.12
N HIS A 71 4.86 8.28 -10.39
CA HIS A 71 5.20 6.88 -10.18
C HIS A 71 4.10 6.14 -9.40
N ARG A 72 3.53 6.75 -8.36
CA ARG A 72 2.39 6.18 -7.60
C ARG A 72 1.18 5.93 -8.50
N LEU A 73 0.81 6.89 -9.34
CA LEU A 73 -0.31 6.72 -10.27
C LEU A 73 -0.03 5.58 -11.27
N LEU A 74 1.20 5.48 -11.79
CA LEU A 74 1.59 4.39 -12.69
C LEU A 74 1.56 3.02 -12.02
N LEU A 75 2.08 2.89 -10.79
CA LEU A 75 2.02 1.65 -10.01
C LEU A 75 0.60 1.21 -9.79
N LEU A 76 -0.29 2.17 -9.49
CA LEU A 76 -1.70 1.86 -9.36
C LEU A 76 -2.23 1.33 -10.72
N LEU A 77 -2.13 2.09 -11.81
CA LEU A 77 -2.64 1.64 -13.10
C LEU A 77 -2.09 0.26 -13.54
N ALA A 78 -0.82 -0.04 -13.23
CA ALA A 78 -0.22 -1.34 -13.47
C ALA A 78 -0.84 -2.45 -12.60
N ALA A 79 -1.05 -2.23 -11.30
CA ALA A 79 -1.65 -3.23 -10.40
C ALA A 79 -3.06 -3.67 -10.84
N ARG A 80 -3.83 -2.79 -11.52
CA ARG A 80 -5.11 -3.18 -12.14
C ARG A 80 -4.95 -3.88 -13.49
N GLY A 81 -3.94 -3.51 -14.28
CA GLY A 81 -3.63 -4.11 -15.57
C GLY A 81 -3.01 -5.52 -15.49
N SER A 82 -2.29 -5.84 -14.41
CA SER A 82 -1.69 -7.16 -14.20
C SER A 82 -2.71 -8.31 -14.11
N GLY A 83 -4.00 -8.01 -13.98
CA GLY A 83 -5.10 -8.99 -14.08
C GLY A 83 -5.61 -9.27 -15.50
N THR A 84 -5.20 -8.50 -16.52
CA THR A 84 -5.72 -8.64 -17.91
C THR A 84 -4.65 -8.62 -19.00
N CYS A 85 -3.36 -8.51 -18.68
CA CYS A 85 -2.27 -8.55 -19.66
C CYS A 85 -1.62 -9.94 -19.82
N GLN A 86 -2.38 -11.02 -19.81
CA GLN A 86 -1.93 -12.31 -20.35
C GLN A 86 -2.97 -12.79 -21.37
N SER A 87 -2.79 -12.40 -22.63
CA SER A 87 -3.15 -13.17 -23.85
C SER A 87 -3.16 -12.21 -25.05
N ALA A 88 -2.01 -12.06 -25.71
CA ALA A 88 -1.93 -11.77 -27.14
C ALA A 88 -0.47 -11.90 -27.58
N THR A 89 0.03 -13.11 -27.74
CA THR A 89 1.00 -13.46 -28.79
C THR A 89 0.76 -14.90 -29.20
#